data_AF-A0A917T324-F1
#
_entry.id   AF-A0A917T324-F1
#
_cell.length_a   1.000
_cell.length_b   1.000
_cell.length_c   1.000
_cell.angle_alpha   90.00
_cell.angle_beta   90.00
_cell.angle_gamma   90.00
#
_symmetry.space_group_name_H-M   'P 1'
#
loop_
_entity.id
_entity.type
_entity.pdbx_description
1 polymer ?
#
loop_
_entity_poly.entity_id
_entity_poly.type
_entity_poly.pdbx_seq_one_letter_code
_entity_poly.pdbx_strand_id
1 'polypeptide(L)'
;MTTETDAGPDETFAITLIGLEDGKHYFVYRGEEYLNQLMLTDGVYPTPVQCLHFHSQFDARMSLGQSVNVSRFWSLHPDIVARLRDTGTLVETGA
;
A
#
# COMPACT_ATOMS: atom_id res chain seq x y z
N MET A 1 23.22 17.85 -2.70
CA MET A 1 21.95 18.31 -2.12
C MET A 1 21.15 17.05 -1.87
N THR A 2 21.03 16.68 -0.60
CA THR A 2 20.47 15.41 -0.12
C THR A 2 18.97 15.43 -0.40
N THR A 3 18.46 14.51 -1.23
CA THR A 3 17.03 14.29 -1.36
C THR A 3 16.58 13.52 -0.12
N GLU A 4 16.12 14.25 0.88
CA GLU A 4 15.25 13.71 1.91
C GLU A 4 13.97 13.25 1.20
N THR A 5 13.91 11.96 0.87
CA THR A 5 12.65 11.31 0.50
C THR A 5 11.84 11.21 1.78
N ASP A 6 11.09 12.27 2.06
CA ASP A 6 9.96 12.25 2.97
C ASP A 6 9.00 11.17 2.45
N ALA A 7 9.08 9.97 3.04
CA ALA A 7 8.37 8.77 2.61
C ALA A 7 6.88 8.85 3.01
N GLY A 8 6.23 9.96 2.66
CA GLY A 8 4.78 10.09 2.69
C GLY A 8 4.14 9.33 1.53
N PRO A 9 2.81 9.15 1.56
CA PRO A 9 2.08 8.59 0.43
C PRO A 9 2.26 9.53 -0.76
N ASP A 10 2.88 9.03 -1.82
CA ASP A 10 3.12 9.85 -3.00
C ASP A 10 1.78 9.98 -3.75
N GLU A 11 1.24 11.20 -3.79
CA GLU A 11 -0.12 11.46 -4.30
C GLU A 11 -0.26 11.13 -5.80
N THR A 12 0.85 10.86 -6.48
CA THR A 12 0.91 10.46 -7.90
C THR A 12 0.41 9.02 -8.11
N PHE A 13 0.41 8.18 -7.07
CA PHE A 13 -0.12 6.82 -7.17
C PHE A 13 -1.64 6.81 -6.96
N ALA A 14 -2.34 6.20 -7.92
CA ALA A 14 -3.79 6.03 -7.86
C ALA A 14 -4.20 4.99 -6.80
N ILE A 15 -3.33 4.02 -6.50
CA ILE A 15 -3.55 2.97 -5.51
C ILE A 15 -2.35 2.94 -4.57
N THR A 16 -2.64 2.97 -3.28
CA THR A 16 -1.64 2.88 -2.20
C THR A 16 -2.08 1.83 -1.19
N LEU A 17 -1.20 0.89 -0.91
CA LEU A 17 -1.34 -0.16 0.08
C LEU A 17 -0.46 0.14 1.29
N ILE A 18 -0.89 -0.30 2.46
CA ILE A 18 -0.12 -0.29 3.70
C ILE A 18 0.19 -1.74 4.05
N GLY A 19 1.47 -2.11 4.07
CA GLY A 19 1.97 -3.34 4.64
C GLY A 19 2.34 -3.14 6.11
N LEU A 20 1.83 -3.98 6.99
CA LEU A 20 2.18 -4.02 8.42
C LEU A 20 2.87 -5.34 8.77
N GLU A 21 3.58 -5.35 9.90
CA GLU A 21 4.20 -6.54 10.49
C GLU A 21 5.08 -7.29 9.48
N ASP A 22 5.96 -6.55 8.81
CA ASP A 22 6.88 -7.06 7.78
C ASP A 22 6.18 -7.70 6.58
N GLY A 23 5.02 -7.16 6.19
CA GLY A 23 4.28 -7.62 5.02
C GLY A 23 3.43 -8.87 5.29
N LYS A 24 3.01 -9.09 6.54
CA LYS A 24 2.01 -10.11 6.89
C LYS A 24 0.58 -9.63 6.69
N HIS A 25 0.35 -8.34 6.91
CA HIS A 25 -0.97 -7.73 6.81
C HIS A 25 -0.93 -6.58 5.82
N TYR A 26 -1.85 -6.57 4.86
CA TYR A 26 -1.94 -5.52 3.86
C TYR A 26 -3.31 -4.85 3.92
N PHE A 27 -3.33 -3.54 3.75
CA PHE A 27 -4.54 -2.72 3.81
C PHE A 27 -4.57 -1.73 2.65
N VAL A 28 -5.73 -1.50 2.06
CA VAL A 28 -5.90 -0.48 1.01
C VAL A 28 -6.08 0.89 1.65
N TYR A 29 -5.06 1.74 1.53
CA TYR A 29 -5.11 3.12 2.00
C TYR A 29 -5.79 4.05 0.99
N ARG A 30 -5.53 3.84 -0.30
CA ARG A 30 -6.09 4.62 -1.41
C ARG A 30 -6.43 3.70 -2.58
N GLY A 31 -7.47 4.05 -3.33
CA GLY A 31 -7.90 3.31 -4.52
C GLY A 31 -8.87 2.16 -4.20
N GLU A 32 -9.70 2.33 -3.16
CA GLU A 32 -10.74 1.35 -2.79
C GLU A 32 -11.69 1.04 -3.96
N GLU A 33 -11.94 2.01 -4.85
CA GLU A 33 -12.74 1.81 -6.07
C GLU A 33 -12.16 0.74 -7.02
N TYR A 34 -10.84 0.51 -6.95
CA TYR A 34 -10.13 -0.50 -7.71
C TYR A 34 -9.96 -1.82 -6.95
N LEU A 35 -10.40 -1.93 -5.68
CA LEU A 35 -10.22 -3.12 -4.83
C LEU A 35 -10.75 -4.39 -5.53
N ASN A 36 -11.95 -4.32 -6.09
CA ASN A 36 -12.54 -5.46 -6.80
C ASN A 36 -11.67 -5.88 -7.99
N GLN A 37 -11.13 -4.93 -8.74
CA GLN A 37 -10.25 -5.20 -9.89
C GLN A 37 -8.89 -5.74 -9.43
N LEU A 38 -8.34 -5.22 -8.33
CA LEU A 38 -7.12 -5.72 -7.70
C LEU A 38 -7.25 -7.18 -7.26
N MET A 39 -8.44 -7.62 -6.84
CA MET A 39 -8.65 -9.03 -6.47
C MET A 39 -8.67 -9.96 -7.69
N LEU A 40 -9.10 -9.46 -8.86
CA LEU A 40 -9.13 -10.24 -10.11
C LEU A 40 -7.72 -10.43 -10.67
N THR A 41 -7.45 -11.61 -11.23
CA THR A 41 -6.16 -11.94 -11.88
C THR A 41 -5.95 -11.16 -13.18
N ASP A 42 -7.04 -10.88 -13.89
CA ASP A 42 -7.11 -10.13 -15.14
C ASP A 42 -7.80 -8.76 -14.96
N GLY A 43 -7.86 -8.26 -13.72
CA GLY A 43 -8.47 -6.98 -13.43
C GLY A 43 -7.71 -5.81 -14.05
N VAL A 44 -8.46 -4.77 -14.41
CA VAL A 44 -7.90 -3.54 -14.99
C VAL A 44 -7.87 -2.47 -13.91
N TYR A 45 -6.67 -2.06 -13.51
CA TYR A 45 -6.44 -1.03 -12.51
C TYR A 45 -5.24 -0.16 -12.89
N PRO A 46 -5.18 1.09 -12.41
CA PRO A 46 -4.02 1.94 -12.64
C PRO A 46 -2.77 1.33 -12.01
N THR A 47 -1.68 1.31 -12.78
CA THR A 47 -0.36 0.83 -12.37
C THR A 47 0.68 1.93 -12.55
N PRO A 48 1.78 1.92 -11.78
CA PRO A 48 2.10 1.00 -10.69
C PRO A 48 1.27 1.22 -9.41
N VAL A 49 1.19 0.19 -8.57
CA VAL A 49 0.57 0.24 -7.23
C VAL A 49 1.66 0.49 -6.20
N GLN A 50 1.47 1.46 -5.30
CA GLN A 50 2.43 1.71 -4.21
C GLN A 50 2.10 0.82 -3.00
N CYS A 51 3.11 0.28 -2.34
CA CYS A 51 3.00 -0.41 -1.05
C CYS A 51 3.97 0.20 -0.05
N LEU A 52 3.41 0.82 1.00
CA LEU A 52 4.17 1.42 2.09
C LEU A 52 4.33 0.38 3.21
N HIS A 53 5.56 0.01 3.52
CA HIS A 53 5.84 -0.96 4.58
C HIS A 53 6.12 -0.25 5.89
N PHE A 54 5.42 -0.69 6.94
CA PHE A 54 5.61 -0.25 8.31
C PHE A 54 5.76 -1.46 9.23
N HIS A 55 6.59 -1.34 10.26
CA HIS A 55 6.75 -2.39 11.26
C HIS A 55 5.46 -2.56 12.08
N SER A 56 4.79 -1.46 12.41
CA SER A 56 3.58 -1.47 13.21
C SER A 56 2.54 -0.46 12.72
N GLN A 57 1.28 -0.66 13.13
CA GLN A 57 0.22 0.33 12.94
C GLN A 57 0.57 1.70 13.59
N PHE A 58 1.44 1.72 14.59
CA PHE A 58 1.88 2.96 15.22
C PHE A 58 2.80 3.77 14.29
N ASP A 59 3.74 3.10 13.63
CA ASP A 59 4.67 3.75 12.68
C ASP A 59 3.92 4.28 11.46
N ALA A 60 2.92 3.52 10.98
CA ALA A 60 2.02 3.96 9.93
C ALA A 60 1.27 5.24 10.32
N ARG A 61 0.80 5.35 11.57
CA ARG A 61 0.13 6.55 12.08
C ARG A 61 1.08 7.72 12.28
N MET A 62 2.33 7.46 12.66
CA MET A 62 3.34 8.50 12.80
C MET A 62 3.69 9.11 11.44
N SER A 63 3.77 8.27 10.41
CA SER A 63 4.18 8.68 9.05
C SER A 63 3.03 9.26 8.22
N LEU A 64 1.85 8.64 8.28
CA LEU A 64 0.68 9.03 7.48
C LEU A 64 -0.28 9.98 8.21
N GLY A 65 -0.05 10.22 9.50
CA GLY A 65 -0.86 11.09 10.35
C GLY A 65 -1.74 10.34 11.36
N GLN A 66 -1.95 10.96 12.52
CA GLN A 66 -2.61 10.30 13.68
C GLN A 66 -4.08 9.92 13.45
N SER A 67 -4.73 10.51 12.44
CA SER A 67 -6.10 10.21 12.01
C SER A 67 -6.21 8.91 11.20
N VAL A 68 -5.09 8.36 10.74
CA VAL A 68 -5.06 7.09 10.01
C VAL A 68 -5.42 5.95 10.96
N ASN A 69 -6.40 5.16 10.57
CA ASN A 69 -6.82 3.97 11.32
C ASN A 69 -6.91 2.80 10.36
N VAL A 70 -5.90 1.93 10.41
CA VAL A 70 -5.78 0.76 9.54
C VAL A 70 -6.95 -0.21 9.66
N SER A 71 -7.64 -0.24 10.81
CA SER A 71 -8.84 -1.05 11.01
C SER A 71 -10.05 -0.57 10.22
N ARG A 72 -10.01 0.65 9.66
CA ARG A 72 -11.07 1.18 8.78
C ARG A 72 -10.81 0.88 7.31
N PHE A 73 -9.63 0.39 6.97
CA PHE A 73 -9.26 0.08 5.60
C PHE A 73 -9.57 -1.38 5.27
N TRP A 74 -9.80 -1.63 3.99
CA TRP A 74 -9.99 -2.98 3.49
C TRP A 74 -8.68 -3.77 3.60
N SER A 75 -8.74 -4.90 4.31
CA SER A 75 -7.64 -5.85 4.33
C SER A 75 -7.53 -6.57 3.00
N LEU A 76 -6.32 -6.67 2.48
CA LEU A 76 -6.00 -7.39 1.27
C LEU A 76 -5.26 -8.68 1.62
N HIS A 77 -5.60 -9.77 0.93
CA HIS A 77 -4.93 -11.04 1.13
C HIS A 77 -3.46 -10.94 0.66
N PRO A 78 -2.47 -11.48 1.40
CA PRO A 78 -1.06 -11.40 1.04
C PRO A 78 -0.75 -12.00 -0.34
N ASP A 79 -1.50 -13.01 -0.78
CA ASP A 79 -1.36 -13.60 -2.12
C ASP A 79 -1.63 -12.60 -3.26
N ILE A 80 -2.53 -11.63 -3.04
CA ILE A 80 -2.80 -10.59 -4.04
C ILE A 80 -1.58 -9.68 -4.17
N VAL A 81 -0.96 -9.31 -3.04
CA VAL A 81 0.26 -8.49 -3.04
C VAL A 81 1.45 -9.25 -3.61
N ALA A 82 1.59 -10.54 -3.28
CA ALA A 82 2.60 -11.41 -3.87
C ALA A 82 2.48 -11.44 -5.40
N ARG A 83 1.25 -11.56 -5.93
CA ARG A 83 0.98 -11.49 -7.37
C ARG A 83 1.40 -10.14 -7.97
N LEU A 84 1.05 -9.01 -7.32
CA LEU A 84 1.46 -7.68 -7.79
C LEU A 84 2.99 -7.54 -7.82
N ARG A 85 3.68 -8.10 -6.81
CA ARG A 85 5.14 -8.16 -6.74
C ARG A 85 5.72 -9.00 -7.88
N ASP A 86 5.18 -10.19 -8.12
CA ASP A 86 5.64 -11.10 -9.18
C ASP A 86 5.44 -10.53 -10.59
N THR A 87 4.38 -9.74 -10.79
CA THR A 87 4.11 -9.06 -12.06
C THR A 87 4.92 -7.76 -12.25
N GLY A 88 5.70 -7.34 -11.25
CA GLY A 88 6.46 -6.09 -11.28
C GLY A 88 5.57 -4.83 -11.31
N THR A 89 4.30 -4.94 -10.93
CA THR A 89 3.35 -3.83 -10.88
C THR A 89 3.28 -3.16 -9.51
N LEU A 90 3.97 -3.72 -8.52
CA LEU A 90 4.08 -3.21 -7.15
C LEU A 90 5.38 -2.42 -6.96
N VAL A 91 5.28 -1.22 -6.40
CA VAL A 91 6.41 -0.42 -5.92
C VAL A 91 6.41 -0.44 -4.41
N GLU A 92 7.41 -1.08 -3.82
CA GLU A 92 7.57 -1.18 -2.37
C GLU A 92 8.43 -0.03 -1.85
N THR A 93 7.88 0.75 -0.91
CA THR A 93 8.59 1.82 -0.21
C THR A 93 8.65 1.47 1.28
N GLY A 94 9.86 1.36 1.82
CA GLY A 94 10.07 1.25 3.26
C GLY A 94 10.04 2.63 3.92
N ALA A 95 9.28 2.76 5.00
CA ALA A 95 9.32 3.91 5.90
C ALA A 95 10.13 3.59 7.17
#